data_AF-A0A920EBX1-F1
#
_entry.id   AF-A0A920EBX1-F1
#
_cell.length_a   1.000
_cell.length_b   1.000
_cell.length_c   1.000
_cell.angle_alpha   90.00
_cell.angle_beta   90.00
_cell.angle_gamma   90.00
#
_symmetry.space_group_name_H-M   'P 1'
#
loop_
_entity.id
_entity.type
_entity.pdbx_description
1 polymer ?
#
loop_
_entity_poly.entity_id
_entity_poly.type
_entity_poly.pdbx_seq_one_letter_code
_entity_poly.pdbx_strand_id
1 'polypeptide(L)'
;MTGSHIDTVRTGGRFDGNLGVLAGLEVVETLAENNISPAHPISVAFFTGEEGARFASDMLGSLVYVGGMTPEKAYDIVGIDGARFGDELARIGYNGSAPCPGTTPKAFVELHIEQGPVLEAEGITIGAVDSVQGISWSELSITGVSNHAGTTPMNMRKDPYSAQPK
;
A
#
# COMPACT_ATOMS: atom_id res chain seq x y z
N MET A 1 13.28 6.75 11.93
CA MET A 1 12.43 5.58 11.64
C MET A 1 12.80 5.06 10.28
N THR A 2 12.80 3.76 10.10
CA THR A 2 12.91 3.10 8.80
C THR A 2 11.87 2.00 8.73
N GLY A 3 11.59 1.47 7.54
CA GLY A 3 10.52 0.52 7.36
C GLY A 3 9.94 0.59 5.97
N SER A 4 8.87 -0.18 5.76
CA SER A 4 8.10 -0.23 4.52
C SER A 4 6.77 -0.94 4.80
N HIS A 5 6.37 -1.94 4.02
CA HIS A 5 5.19 -2.78 4.23
C HIS A 5 5.53 -4.28 4.15
N ILE A 6 4.59 -5.13 4.57
CA ILE A 6 4.74 -6.60 4.50
C ILE A 6 3.58 -7.29 3.77
N ASP A 7 2.48 -6.58 3.52
CA ASP A 7 1.44 -7.06 2.62
C ASP A 7 1.89 -6.99 1.16
N THR A 8 1.17 -7.71 0.30
CA THR A 8 1.55 -7.87 -1.10
C THR A 8 0.31 -8.01 -1.99
N VAL A 9 0.47 -7.70 -3.28
CA VAL A 9 -0.53 -8.06 -4.30
C VAL A 9 -0.65 -9.57 -4.51
N ARG A 10 -1.74 -10.01 -5.17
CA ARG A 10 -2.03 -11.44 -5.44
C ARG A 10 -0.90 -12.17 -6.19
N THR A 11 -0.14 -11.47 -7.02
CA THR A 11 1.00 -12.01 -7.79
C THR A 11 2.31 -11.32 -7.39
N GLY A 12 2.45 -11.00 -6.11
CA GLY A 12 3.57 -10.23 -5.58
C GLY A 12 4.93 -10.94 -5.68
N GLY A 13 5.97 -10.12 -5.75
CA GLY A 13 7.35 -10.56 -5.68
C GLY A 13 7.82 -10.81 -4.24
N ARG A 14 9.09 -11.20 -4.10
CA ARG A 14 9.71 -11.45 -2.79
C ARG A 14 10.24 -10.19 -2.09
N PHE A 15 10.41 -9.09 -2.83
CA PHE A 15 11.19 -7.92 -2.40
C PHE A 15 10.35 -6.67 -2.19
N ASP A 16 9.18 -6.59 -2.82
CA ASP A 16 8.24 -5.48 -2.65
C ASP A 16 7.82 -5.36 -1.18
N GLY A 17 8.02 -4.18 -0.59
CA GLY A 17 7.84 -3.88 0.82
C GLY A 17 8.80 -4.57 1.79
N ASN A 18 8.74 -5.92 1.82
CA ASN A 18 9.43 -6.76 2.79
C ASN A 18 10.95 -6.50 2.83
N LEU A 19 11.56 -6.12 1.71
CA LEU A 19 12.98 -5.74 1.67
C LEU A 19 13.27 -4.57 2.61
N GLY A 20 12.45 -3.52 2.59
CA GLY A 20 12.64 -2.33 3.41
C GLY A 20 12.48 -2.61 4.91
N VAL A 21 11.52 -3.47 5.27
CA VAL A 21 11.30 -3.88 6.66
C VAL A 21 12.48 -4.73 7.16
N LEU A 22 12.91 -5.72 6.39
CA LEU A 22 14.05 -6.59 6.76
C LEU A 22 15.36 -5.81 6.79
N ALA A 23 15.59 -4.88 5.86
CA ALA A 23 16.76 -4.02 5.89
C ALA A 23 16.76 -3.11 7.13
N GLY A 24 15.60 -2.64 7.58
CA GLY A 24 15.47 -1.92 8.84
C GLY A 24 15.87 -2.76 10.06
N LEU A 25 15.48 -4.04 10.08
CA LEU A 25 15.90 -4.98 11.14
C LEU A 25 17.41 -5.25 11.09
N GLU A 26 17.96 -5.47 9.89
CA GLU A 26 19.40 -5.66 9.67
C GLU A 26 20.22 -4.46 10.18
N VAL A 27 19.73 -3.23 9.99
CA VAL A 27 20.35 -2.03 10.55
C VAL A 27 20.38 -2.09 12.08
N VAL A 28 19.28 -2.50 12.73
CA VAL A 28 19.21 -2.63 14.19
C VAL A 28 20.18 -3.71 14.70
N GLU A 29 20.21 -4.86 14.04
CA GLU A 29 21.12 -5.97 14.37
C GLU A 29 22.58 -5.53 14.22
N THR A 30 22.94 -4.92 13.09
CA THR A 30 24.29 -4.40 12.83
C THR A 30 24.72 -3.38 13.90
N LEU A 31 23.85 -2.45 14.30
CA LEU A 31 24.15 -1.48 15.35
C LEU A 31 24.43 -2.16 16.70
N ALA A 32 23.61 -3.17 17.04
CA ALA A 32 23.76 -3.93 18.27
C ALA A 32 25.07 -4.74 18.29
N GLU A 33 25.38 -5.46 17.22
CA GLU A 33 26.60 -6.26 17.08
C GLU A 33 27.88 -5.41 17.19
N ASN A 34 27.83 -4.18 16.67
CA ASN A 34 28.94 -3.24 16.71
C ASN A 34 28.96 -2.36 17.97
N ASN A 35 28.04 -2.60 18.93
CA ASN A 35 27.91 -1.82 20.16
C ASN A 35 27.75 -0.31 19.91
N ILE A 36 27.06 0.07 18.84
CA ILE A 36 26.81 1.47 18.47
C ILE A 36 25.51 1.92 19.12
N SER A 37 25.58 2.94 19.98
CA SER A 37 24.40 3.62 20.53
C SER A 37 24.09 4.88 19.71
N PRO A 38 23.02 4.91 18.91
CA PRO A 38 22.67 6.10 18.14
C PRO A 38 22.22 7.26 19.03
N ALA A 39 22.46 8.50 18.60
CA ALA A 39 22.03 9.71 19.32
C ALA A 39 20.49 9.86 19.39
N HIS A 40 19.75 9.17 18.52
CA HIS A 40 18.30 9.13 18.50
C HIS A 40 17.81 7.68 18.41
N PRO A 41 16.68 7.31 19.02
CA PRO A 41 16.15 5.97 18.90
C PRO A 41 15.87 5.61 17.43
N ILE A 42 16.21 4.38 17.06
CA ILE A 42 15.86 3.78 15.77
C ILE A 42 14.62 2.91 15.98
N SER A 43 13.68 3.00 15.05
CA SER A 43 12.45 2.20 15.04
C SER A 43 12.24 1.66 13.64
N VAL A 44 11.86 0.40 13.56
CA VAL A 44 11.49 -0.28 12.32
C VAL A 44 9.97 -0.39 12.28
N ALA A 45 9.37 0.09 11.19
CA ALA A 45 7.93 0.04 10.97
C ALA A 45 7.60 -0.89 9.79
N PHE A 46 6.44 -1.53 9.86
CA PHE A 46 5.76 -2.07 8.69
C PHE A 46 4.34 -1.50 8.67
N PHE A 47 3.97 -0.82 7.59
CA PHE A 47 2.67 -0.20 7.45
C PHE A 47 1.66 -1.21 6.89
N THR A 48 0.46 -1.20 7.48
CA THR A 48 -0.61 -2.13 7.10
C THR A 48 -1.32 -1.69 5.83
N GLY A 49 -1.49 -2.61 4.87
CA GLY A 49 -2.37 -2.39 3.72
C GLY A 49 -1.82 -1.32 2.78
N GLU A 50 -0.53 -1.37 2.53
CA GLU A 50 0.14 -0.42 1.64
C GLU A 50 -0.30 -0.66 0.19
N GLU A 51 -0.45 -1.91 -0.22
CA GLU A 51 -0.72 -2.27 -1.62
C GLU A 51 -2.16 -1.94 -2.05
N GLY A 52 -3.06 -1.71 -1.09
CA GLY A 52 -4.48 -1.48 -1.36
C GLY A 52 -5.22 -2.68 -1.99
N ALA A 53 -4.59 -3.85 -2.05
CA ALA A 53 -5.05 -4.98 -2.88
C ALA A 53 -6.32 -5.66 -2.35
N ARG A 54 -6.49 -5.72 -1.02
CA ARG A 54 -7.67 -6.31 -0.36
C ARG A 54 -8.65 -5.24 0.13
N PHE A 55 -8.12 -4.14 0.67
CA PHE A 55 -8.85 -3.01 1.24
C PHE A 55 -8.32 -1.73 0.61
N ALA A 56 -9.20 -0.90 0.05
CA ALA A 56 -8.82 0.37 -0.57
C ALA A 56 -8.84 1.53 0.43
N SER A 57 -8.02 2.58 0.29
CA SER A 57 -7.02 2.81 -0.75
C SER A 57 -5.66 2.16 -0.44
N ASP A 58 -4.72 2.30 -1.36
CA ASP A 58 -3.28 2.13 -1.11
C ASP A 58 -2.80 3.01 0.07
N MET A 59 -1.64 2.64 0.63
CA MET A 59 -0.95 3.31 1.72
C MET A 59 -1.79 3.51 2.99
N LEU A 60 -2.75 2.61 3.26
CA LEU A 60 -3.77 2.82 4.29
C LEU A 60 -3.17 3.06 5.68
N GLY A 61 -2.26 2.18 6.13
CA GLY A 61 -1.67 2.25 7.46
C GLY A 61 -0.83 3.51 7.68
N SER A 62 -0.03 3.90 6.68
CA SER A 62 0.79 5.11 6.75
C SER A 62 -0.06 6.38 6.68
N LEU A 63 -1.14 6.39 5.87
CA LEU A 63 -2.11 7.47 5.80
C LEU A 63 -2.78 7.73 7.16
N VAL A 64 -3.19 6.68 7.87
CA VAL A 64 -3.74 6.82 9.24
C VAL A 64 -2.64 7.25 10.22
N TYR A 65 -1.43 6.68 10.09
CA TYR A 65 -0.29 7.00 10.96
C TYR A 65 0.06 8.49 10.97
N VAL A 66 0.01 9.15 9.80
CA VAL A 66 0.27 10.59 9.65
C VAL A 66 -0.98 11.47 9.87
N GLY A 67 -2.15 10.86 10.13
CA GLY A 67 -3.40 11.56 10.40
C GLY A 67 -4.15 12.05 9.17
N GLY A 68 -3.85 11.54 7.98
CA GLY A 68 -4.63 11.80 6.77
C GLY A 68 -5.99 11.09 6.75
N MET A 69 -6.17 10.05 7.57
CA MET A 69 -7.43 9.35 7.80
C MET A 69 -7.56 9.00 9.29
N THR A 70 -8.78 9.02 9.84
CA THR A 70 -9.00 8.58 11.23
C THR A 70 -9.05 7.05 11.31
N PRO A 71 -8.61 6.44 12.43
CA PRO A 71 -8.70 4.99 12.61
C PRO A 71 -10.11 4.44 12.42
N GLU A 72 -11.14 5.16 12.88
CA GLU A 72 -12.53 4.73 12.77
C GLU A 72 -12.96 4.58 11.31
N LYS A 73 -12.59 5.55 10.45
CA LYS A 73 -12.84 5.46 9.01
C LYS A 73 -12.11 4.29 8.38
N ALA A 74 -10.85 4.07 8.77
CA ALA A 74 -10.07 2.95 8.26
C ALA A 74 -10.68 1.61 8.66
N TYR A 75 -11.13 1.48 9.91
CA TYR A 75 -11.75 0.25 10.43
C TYR A 75 -13.01 -0.15 9.68
N ASP A 76 -13.77 0.82 9.16
CA ASP A 76 -15.01 0.57 8.43
C ASP A 76 -14.81 0.28 6.94
N ILE A 77 -13.57 0.28 6.44
CA ILE A 77 -13.28 -0.10 5.06
C ILE A 77 -13.68 -1.56 4.85
N VAL A 78 -14.46 -1.80 3.80
CA VAL A 78 -14.88 -3.13 3.36
C VAL A 78 -13.99 -3.57 2.21
N GLY A 79 -13.41 -4.76 2.35
CA GLY A 79 -12.54 -5.35 1.34
C GLY A 79 -13.32 -5.91 0.16
N ILE A 80 -12.59 -6.29 -0.89
CA ILE A 80 -13.15 -6.89 -2.12
C ILE A 80 -13.87 -8.23 -1.88
N ASP A 81 -13.66 -8.84 -0.72
CA ASP A 81 -14.27 -10.09 -0.25
C ASP A 81 -15.43 -9.86 0.74
N GLY A 82 -15.79 -8.60 1.00
CA GLY A 82 -16.84 -8.22 1.94
C GLY A 82 -16.40 -8.21 3.42
N ALA A 83 -15.14 -8.53 3.73
CA ALA A 83 -14.63 -8.44 5.09
C ALA A 83 -14.45 -6.97 5.50
N ARG A 84 -14.61 -6.67 6.79
CA ARG A 84 -14.37 -5.32 7.33
C ARG A 84 -12.96 -5.25 7.93
N PHE A 85 -12.22 -4.17 7.62
CA PHE A 85 -10.80 -4.03 7.96
C PHE A 85 -10.53 -4.14 9.47
N GLY A 86 -11.32 -3.45 10.30
CA GLY A 86 -11.15 -3.49 11.76
C GLY A 86 -11.37 -4.88 12.36
N ASP A 87 -12.30 -5.67 11.80
CA ASP A 87 -12.55 -7.04 12.25
C ASP A 87 -11.37 -7.95 11.91
N GLU A 88 -10.74 -7.75 10.76
CA GLU A 88 -9.56 -8.50 10.35
C GLU A 88 -8.33 -8.15 11.20
N LEU A 89 -8.11 -6.87 11.53
CA LEU A 89 -7.08 -6.46 12.48
C LEU A 89 -7.26 -7.12 13.85
N ALA A 90 -8.49 -7.17 14.35
CA ALA A 90 -8.82 -7.86 15.60
C ALA A 90 -8.58 -9.37 15.48
N ARG A 91 -9.00 -9.99 14.36
CA ARG A 91 -8.85 -11.43 14.10
C ARG A 91 -7.39 -11.87 14.11
N ILE A 92 -6.48 -11.08 13.56
CA ILE A 92 -5.04 -11.40 13.53
C ILE A 92 -4.29 -10.91 14.78
N GLY A 93 -4.95 -10.18 15.69
CA GLY A 93 -4.34 -9.66 16.92
C GLY A 93 -3.52 -8.37 16.75
N TYR A 94 -3.70 -7.65 15.64
CA TYR A 94 -2.96 -6.41 15.33
C TYR A 94 -3.79 -5.14 15.52
N ASN A 95 -4.98 -5.22 16.12
CA ASN A 95 -5.70 -4.05 16.62
C ASN A 95 -5.05 -3.55 17.93
N GLY A 96 -3.89 -2.92 17.79
CA GLY A 96 -3.06 -2.47 18.91
C GLY A 96 -3.63 -1.26 19.64
N SER A 97 -3.16 -1.03 20.87
CA SER A 97 -3.58 0.09 21.72
C SER A 97 -2.70 1.34 21.59
N ALA A 98 -1.65 1.27 20.76
CA ALA A 98 -0.78 2.42 20.54
C ALA A 98 -1.57 3.55 19.86
N PRO A 99 -1.31 4.82 20.21
CA PRO A 99 -2.00 5.94 19.58
C PRO A 99 -1.72 5.98 18.08
N CYS A 100 -2.76 6.23 17.31
CA CYS A 100 -2.71 6.47 15.86
C CYS A 100 -3.60 7.70 15.57
N PRO A 101 -3.07 8.85 15.12
CA PRO A 101 -1.73 9.09 14.57
C PRO A 101 -0.57 8.80 15.53
N GLY A 102 0.53 8.29 14.99
CA GLY A 102 1.69 7.87 15.75
C GLY A 102 2.66 9.01 16.08
N THR A 103 3.69 8.69 16.87
CA THR A 103 4.76 9.66 17.18
C THR A 103 5.53 10.06 15.93
N THR A 104 5.54 11.35 15.57
CA THR A 104 6.27 11.85 14.41
C THR A 104 7.78 11.54 14.51
N PRO A 105 8.36 10.81 13.56
CA PRO A 105 9.79 10.55 13.58
C PRO A 105 10.58 11.80 13.18
N LYS A 106 11.80 11.95 13.71
CA LYS A 106 12.73 13.01 13.28
C LYS A 106 13.05 12.92 11.77
N ALA A 107 13.13 11.70 11.27
CA ALA A 107 13.30 11.39 9.85
C ALA A 107 12.72 9.98 9.58
N PHE A 108 12.20 9.79 8.37
CA PHE A 108 11.79 8.50 7.82
C PHE A 108 12.63 8.20 6.58
N VAL A 109 13.22 7.00 6.52
CA VAL A 109 14.01 6.53 5.38
C VAL A 109 13.53 5.12 5.03
N GLU A 110 13.09 4.95 3.79
CA GLU A 110 12.60 3.68 3.26
C GLU A 110 13.55 3.17 2.17
N LEU A 111 14.00 1.93 2.33
CA LEU A 111 14.69 1.21 1.27
C LEU A 111 13.64 0.44 0.49
N HIS A 112 13.65 0.57 -0.83
CA HIS A 112 12.75 -0.14 -1.71
C HIS A 112 13.45 -0.58 -2.99
N ILE A 113 12.90 -1.60 -3.64
CA ILE A 113 13.28 -1.91 -5.03
C ILE A 113 12.73 -0.83 -5.96
N GLU A 114 13.38 -0.62 -7.10
CA GLU A 114 12.95 0.38 -8.08
C GLU A 114 11.54 0.11 -8.63
N GLN A 115 11.17 -1.18 -8.77
CA GLN A 115 9.99 -1.67 -9.52
C GLN A 115 9.96 -1.26 -11.01
N GLY A 116 10.98 -0.53 -11.46
CA GLY A 116 11.23 -0.16 -12.84
C GLY A 116 12.57 -0.70 -13.36
N PRO A 117 12.89 -0.43 -14.64
CA PRO A 117 14.06 -1.00 -15.31
C PRO A 117 15.28 -0.05 -15.38
N VAL A 118 15.19 1.17 -14.85
CA VAL A 118 16.14 2.25 -15.13
C VAL A 118 17.51 1.98 -14.52
N LEU A 119 17.57 1.63 -13.23
CA LEU A 119 18.85 1.39 -12.54
C LEU A 119 19.60 0.22 -13.18
N GLU A 120 18.89 -0.85 -13.55
CA GLU A 120 19.49 -1.99 -14.26
C GLU A 120 20.01 -1.56 -15.64
N ALA A 121 19.19 -0.87 -16.44
CA ALA A 121 19.56 -0.45 -17.79
C ALA A 121 20.75 0.52 -17.81
N GLU A 122 20.87 1.36 -16.79
CA GLU A 122 21.96 2.32 -16.65
C GLU A 122 23.18 1.75 -15.88
N GLY A 123 23.10 0.54 -15.34
CA GLY A 123 24.16 -0.08 -14.56
C GLY A 123 24.42 0.63 -13.22
N ILE A 124 23.39 1.25 -12.64
CA ILE A 124 23.44 1.98 -11.38
C ILE A 124 22.97 1.06 -10.24
N THR A 125 23.71 1.05 -9.13
CA THR A 125 23.38 0.19 -7.99
C THR A 125 22.36 0.82 -7.03
N ILE A 126 22.46 2.12 -6.78
CA ILE A 126 21.63 2.84 -5.79
C ILE A 126 21.02 4.08 -6.42
N GLY A 127 19.69 4.16 -6.41
CA GLY A 127 18.94 5.36 -6.75
C GLY A 127 18.70 6.23 -5.52
N ALA A 128 19.09 7.50 -5.58
CA ALA A 128 18.69 8.50 -4.58
C ALA A 128 17.36 9.12 -5.02
N VAL A 129 16.25 8.62 -4.47
CA VAL A 129 14.90 9.05 -4.84
C VAL A 129 14.66 10.49 -4.35
N ASP A 130 14.31 11.39 -5.27
CA ASP A 130 14.08 12.81 -4.98
C ASP A 130 12.58 13.15 -4.81
N SER A 131 11.71 12.38 -5.45
CA SER A 131 10.29 12.65 -5.61
C SER A 131 9.53 11.38 -5.96
N VAL A 132 8.21 11.43 -5.77
CA VAL A 132 7.28 10.35 -6.12
C VAL A 132 6.23 10.92 -7.05
N GLN A 133 5.85 10.16 -8.09
CA GLN A 133 4.81 10.57 -9.02
C GLN A 133 3.44 10.53 -8.34
N GLY A 134 2.58 11.52 -8.63
CA GLY A 134 1.22 11.54 -8.12
C GLY A 134 0.37 10.46 -8.79
N ILE A 135 -0.40 9.73 -7.98
CA ILE A 135 -1.31 8.67 -8.44
C ILE A 135 -2.74 9.16 -8.38
N SER A 136 -3.54 8.85 -9.40
CA SER A 136 -4.98 9.12 -9.42
C SER A 136 -5.74 7.86 -9.80
N TRP A 137 -6.59 7.41 -8.89
CA TRP A 137 -7.48 6.27 -9.08
C TRP A 137 -8.86 6.77 -9.49
N SER A 138 -9.49 6.11 -10.47
CA SER A 138 -10.84 6.44 -10.93
C SER A 138 -11.69 5.18 -11.06
N GLU A 139 -12.88 5.22 -10.46
CA GLU A 139 -13.89 4.18 -10.64
C GLU A 139 -14.97 4.68 -11.63
N LEU A 140 -15.28 3.86 -12.63
CA LEU A 140 -16.24 4.17 -13.68
C LEU A 140 -17.36 3.14 -13.67
N SER A 141 -18.59 3.61 -13.44
CA SER A 141 -19.81 2.79 -13.58
C SER A 141 -20.59 3.23 -14.82
N ILE A 142 -20.67 2.33 -15.80
CA ILE A 142 -21.41 2.56 -17.05
C ILE A 142 -22.69 1.73 -17.00
N THR A 143 -23.84 2.39 -16.92
CA THR A 143 -25.14 1.73 -16.88
C THR A 143 -25.75 1.62 -18.27
N GLY A 144 -26.05 0.40 -18.69
CA GLY A 144 -26.76 0.09 -19.93
C GLY A 144 -28.19 -0.40 -19.71
N VAL A 145 -28.72 -1.13 -20.70
CA VAL A 145 -30.00 -1.82 -20.60
C VAL A 145 -29.83 -3.28 -20.99
N SER A 146 -30.10 -4.19 -20.06
CA SER A 146 -30.11 -5.64 -20.32
C SER A 146 -31.22 -5.99 -21.31
N ASN A 147 -30.85 -6.75 -22.36
CA ASN A 147 -31.72 -7.08 -23.48
C ASN A 147 -31.28 -8.42 -24.09
N HIS A 148 -32.15 -9.05 -24.90
CA HIS A 148 -31.83 -10.33 -25.52
C HIS A 148 -30.83 -10.17 -26.68
N ALA A 149 -29.69 -10.86 -26.59
CA ALA A 149 -28.55 -10.66 -27.49
C ALA A 149 -28.84 -10.93 -28.97
N GLY A 150 -29.81 -11.79 -29.30
CA GLY A 150 -30.16 -12.13 -30.69
C GLY A 150 -31.33 -11.31 -31.28
N THR A 151 -32.23 -10.81 -30.44
CA THR A 151 -33.52 -10.25 -30.92
C THR A 151 -33.61 -8.74 -30.75
N THR A 152 -32.71 -8.11 -29.99
CA THR A 152 -32.64 -6.66 -29.88
C THR A 152 -31.84 -6.08 -31.04
N PRO A 153 -32.48 -5.30 -31.95
CA PRO A 153 -31.78 -4.63 -33.04
C PRO A 153 -30.67 -3.70 -32.52
N MET A 154 -29.59 -3.55 -33.29
CA MET A 154 -28.39 -2.81 -32.85
C MET A 154 -28.70 -1.36 -32.45
N ASN A 155 -29.59 -0.68 -33.19
CA ASN A 155 -30.00 0.70 -32.92
C ASN A 155 -30.84 0.88 -31.64
N MET A 156 -31.27 -0.22 -31.01
CA MET A 156 -32.04 -0.21 -29.76
C MET A 156 -31.21 -0.63 -28.54
N ARG A 157 -29.93 -0.96 -28.73
CA ARG A 157 -29.05 -1.37 -27.64
C ARG A 157 -28.51 -0.16 -26.90
N LYS A 158 -28.44 -0.27 -25.57
CA LYS A 158 -27.64 0.59 -24.69
C LYS A 158 -26.59 -0.30 -24.04
N ASP A 159 -25.57 -0.63 -24.82
CA ASP A 159 -24.55 -1.61 -24.44
C ASP A 159 -23.41 -0.89 -23.67
N PRO A 160 -23.25 -1.16 -22.36
CA PRO A 160 -22.24 -0.49 -21.55
C PRO A 160 -20.81 -0.87 -21.95
N TYR A 161 -20.61 -2.04 -22.58
CA TYR A 161 -19.30 -2.48 -23.06
C TYR A 161 -18.82 -1.63 -24.24
N SER A 162 -19.74 -1.25 -25.13
CA SER A 162 -19.42 -0.39 -26.28
C SER A 162 -19.00 1.04 -25.91
N ALA A 163 -19.30 1.46 -24.67
CA ALA A 163 -19.00 2.79 -24.16
C ALA A 163 -17.76 2.83 -23.26
N GLN A 164 -17.05 1.71 -23.08
CA GLN A 164 -15.81 1.70 -22.30
C GLN A 164 -14.73 2.54 -23.00
N PRO A 165 -14.00 3.41 -22.26
CA PRO A 165 -12.84 4.09 -22.81
C PRO A 165 -11.80 3.06 -23.26
N LYS A 166 -11.16 3.33 -24.41
CA LYS A 166 -10.04 2.53 -24.89
C LYS A 166 -8.77 2.80 -24.08
#